data_AF-A0A1J4JG20-F1
#
_entry.id   AF-A0A1J4JG20-F1
#
_cell.length_a   1.000
_cell.length_b   1.000
_cell.length_c   1.000
_cell.angle_alpha   90.00
_cell.angle_beta   90.00
_cell.angle_gamma   90.00
#
_symmetry.space_group_name_H-M   'P 1'
#
loop_
_entity.id
_entity.type
_entity.pdbx_description
1 polymer ?
#
loop_
_entity_poly.entity_id
_entity_poly.type
_entity_poly.pdbx_seq_one_letter_code
_entity_poly.pdbx_strand_id
1 'polypeptide(L)'
;MQQKQPDIRIDQFLQLLSSPDEQTCERAARYIIIYSTMAPQMILQNISYIQLFINSLCSVRNPKWSSISALILALSNAINIDQSLLAKVVLPMIQISQTVTKAYFASSDESAHAPFLLPLTQSLEKLFLTQKIKLTPEIFLSISEHCSIGFLPNASYVPFIVKLFPAAIEAIGRIPTQSLERICQPISSPSKDVVICYLTLWSYIMSDLFKANRFDILVTLTSQIGKILEFIEADTFPFSSPANYLLDCIKSSIPERATLATQGASNRDKWLRILKDFILSMMKKEESDKKESDMANVVVKEAPPLKGIEAEFTLVSNKKKPKKCFLFYLPEAKIFAYGPNNDLRKASYLHISERESVTTLDEENIMFITTFKKEKLQFKLNSSHYLQQFCRALSPNH
;
A
#
# COMPACT_ATOMS: atom_id res chain seq x y z
N MET A 1 -18.83 20.31 35.44
CA MET A 1 -17.35 20.24 35.43
C MET A 1 -16.92 19.78 34.05
N GLN A 2 -16.36 20.68 33.22
CA GLN A 2 -15.70 20.27 31.98
C GLN A 2 -14.39 19.59 32.37
N GLN A 3 -14.28 18.28 32.10
CA GLN A 3 -12.97 17.61 32.19
C GLN A 3 -12.06 18.27 31.15
N LYS A 4 -11.03 18.98 31.62
CA LYS A 4 -9.91 19.39 30.76
C LYS A 4 -9.37 18.12 30.12
N GLN A 5 -9.49 17.99 28.80
CA GLN A 5 -8.74 16.99 28.07
C GLN A 5 -7.25 17.18 28.40
N PRO A 6 -6.53 16.12 28.81
CA PRO A 6 -5.11 16.23 29.03
C PRO A 6 -4.44 16.70 27.73
N ASP A 7 -3.53 17.67 27.85
CA ASP A 7 -2.75 18.23 26.74
C ASP A 7 -1.70 17.19 26.33
N ILE A 8 -2.18 16.14 25.66
CA ILE A 8 -1.36 15.03 25.20
C ILE A 8 -0.75 15.46 23.87
N ARG A 9 0.56 15.62 23.90
CA ARG A 9 1.34 16.04 22.74
C ARG A 9 1.94 14.83 22.03
N ILE A 10 1.94 14.87 20.70
CA ILE A 10 2.39 13.74 19.90
C ILE A 10 3.89 13.44 20.04
N ASP A 11 4.70 14.46 20.36
CA ASP A 11 6.14 14.35 20.61
C ASP A 11 6.46 13.33 21.72
N GLN A 12 5.63 13.28 22.76
CA GLN A 12 5.77 12.32 23.84
C GLN A 12 5.60 10.88 23.34
N PHE A 13 4.62 10.61 22.47
CA PHE A 13 4.46 9.28 21.88
C PHE A 13 5.61 8.91 20.96
N LEU A 14 6.07 9.85 20.11
CA LEU A 14 7.19 9.61 19.21
C LEU A 14 8.48 9.31 20.00
N GLN A 15 8.72 10.02 21.10
CA GLN A 15 9.85 9.73 21.99
C GLN A 15 9.76 8.31 22.57
N LEU A 16 8.59 7.91 23.07
CA LEU A 16 8.40 6.56 23.62
C LEU A 16 8.53 5.45 22.55
N LEU A 17 8.09 5.71 21.31
CA LEU A 17 8.28 4.80 20.17
C LEU A 17 9.76 4.61 19.77
N SER A 18 10.63 5.53 20.17
CA SER A 18 12.08 5.41 19.98
C SER A 18 12.77 4.66 21.12
N SER A 19 12.08 4.39 22.23
CA SER A 19 12.63 3.74 23.43
C SER A 19 13.35 2.42 23.11
N PRO A 20 14.51 2.13 23.71
CA PRO A 20 15.15 0.82 23.59
C PRO A 20 14.36 -0.29 24.32
N ASP A 21 13.51 0.07 25.28
CA ASP A 21 12.63 -0.88 25.96
C ASP A 21 11.43 -1.25 25.07
N GLU A 22 11.33 -2.53 24.72
CA GLU A 22 10.31 -3.05 23.82
C GLU A 22 8.89 -2.90 24.37
N GLN A 23 8.70 -3.11 25.69
CA GLN A 23 7.39 -2.96 26.32
C GLN A 23 6.90 -1.51 26.28
N THR A 24 7.79 -0.55 26.54
CA THR A 24 7.49 0.88 26.41
C THR A 24 7.13 1.23 24.97
N CYS A 25 7.90 0.72 24.00
CA CYS A 25 7.63 0.92 22.58
C CYS A 25 6.26 0.35 22.17
N GLU A 26 5.93 -0.86 22.60
CA GLU A 26 4.64 -1.49 22.31
C GLU A 26 3.47 -0.74 22.95
N ARG A 27 3.62 -0.29 24.20
CA ARG A 27 2.62 0.55 24.86
C ARG A 27 2.45 1.88 24.14
N ALA A 28 3.52 2.51 23.67
CA ALA A 28 3.45 3.74 22.89
C ALA A 28 2.74 3.53 21.55
N ALA A 29 3.07 2.46 20.84
CA ALA A 29 2.38 2.03 19.61
C ALA A 29 0.87 1.83 19.86
N ARG A 30 0.53 1.18 20.98
CA ARG A 30 -0.86 1.04 21.43
C ARG A 30 -1.58 2.35 21.56
N TYR A 31 -0.98 3.29 22.30
CA TYR A 31 -1.62 4.57 22.55
C TYR A 31 -1.77 5.39 21.27
N ILE A 32 -0.75 5.46 20.42
CA ILE A 32 -0.85 6.27 19.19
C ILE A 32 -1.93 5.73 18.24
N ILE A 33 -2.08 4.41 18.13
CA ILE A 33 -3.15 3.77 17.35
C ILE A 33 -4.52 4.09 17.96
N ILE A 34 -4.68 4.01 19.28
CA ILE A 34 -5.95 4.38 19.95
C ILE A 34 -6.28 5.86 19.69
N TYR A 35 -5.32 6.75 19.92
CA TYR A 35 -5.50 8.19 19.72
C TYR A 35 -5.79 8.55 18.28
N SER A 36 -5.27 7.81 17.30
CA SER A 36 -5.62 8.00 15.90
C SER A 36 -7.11 7.82 15.60
N THR A 37 -7.84 7.14 16.47
CA THR A 37 -9.27 6.89 16.31
C THR A 37 -10.14 7.77 17.20
N MET A 38 -9.64 8.16 18.38
CA MET A 38 -10.36 9.00 19.33
C MET A 38 -10.14 10.51 19.10
N ALA A 39 -8.96 10.88 18.63
CA ALA A 39 -8.54 12.26 18.35
C ALA A 39 -7.70 12.31 17.06
N PRO A 40 -8.26 11.92 15.90
CA PRO A 40 -7.55 11.82 14.63
C PRO A 40 -6.85 13.13 14.22
N GLN A 41 -7.42 14.29 14.58
CA GLN A 41 -6.84 15.61 14.33
C GLN A 41 -5.44 15.76 14.95
N MET A 42 -5.16 15.14 16.10
CA MET A 42 -3.85 15.19 16.74
C MET A 42 -2.78 14.54 15.85
N ILE A 43 -3.13 13.44 15.18
CA ILE A 43 -2.24 12.74 14.27
C ILE A 43 -2.07 13.56 12.98
N LEU A 44 -3.17 13.99 12.37
CA LEU A 44 -3.16 14.66 11.06
C LEU A 44 -2.52 16.05 11.10
N GLN A 45 -2.73 16.83 12.16
CA GLN A 45 -2.12 18.16 12.33
C GLN A 45 -0.60 18.07 12.49
N ASN A 46 -0.10 16.93 12.97
CA ASN A 46 1.33 16.71 13.22
C ASN A 46 1.99 15.79 12.17
N ILE A 47 1.39 15.65 10.99
CA ILE A 47 1.91 14.80 9.91
C ILE A 47 3.39 15.08 9.59
N SER A 48 3.81 16.34 9.59
CA SER A 48 5.20 16.71 9.30
C SER A 48 6.18 16.19 10.36
N TYR A 49 5.80 16.22 11.65
CA TYR A 49 6.62 15.65 12.72
C TYR A 49 6.68 14.13 12.64
N ILE A 50 5.56 13.48 12.35
CA ILE A 50 5.50 12.03 12.14
C ILE A 50 6.38 11.64 10.94
N GLN A 51 6.31 12.38 9.84
CA GLN A 51 7.14 12.15 8.66
C GLN A 51 8.63 12.30 8.99
N LEU A 52 9.03 13.37 9.67
CA LEU A 52 10.42 13.56 10.10
C LEU A 52 10.91 12.43 11.01
N PHE A 53 10.06 11.95 11.91
CA PHE A 53 10.37 10.84 12.81
C PHE A 53 10.49 9.51 12.06
N ILE A 54 9.59 9.23 11.10
CA ILE A 54 9.73 8.03 10.25
C ILE A 54 11.01 8.11 9.43
N ASN A 55 11.36 9.28 8.88
CA ASN A 55 12.61 9.47 8.15
C ASN A 55 13.82 9.17 9.02
N SER A 56 13.82 9.59 10.29
CA SER A 56 14.93 9.30 11.21
C SER A 56 15.02 7.80 11.53
N LEU A 57 13.89 7.12 11.76
CA LEU A 57 13.86 5.66 11.94
C LEU A 57 14.32 4.90 10.68
N CYS A 58 14.04 5.43 9.49
CA CYS A 58 14.45 4.83 8.22
C CYS A 58 15.92 5.09 7.87
N SER A 59 16.60 6.00 8.58
CA SER A 59 18.00 6.38 8.30
C SER A 59 19.03 5.54 9.06
N VAL A 60 18.59 4.66 9.96
CA VAL A 60 19.49 3.76 10.71
C VAL A 60 19.62 2.40 10.04
N ARG A 61 20.69 1.66 10.34
CA ARG A 61 20.96 0.33 9.74
C ARG A 61 19.85 -0.68 10.00
N ASN A 62 19.25 -0.65 11.20
CA ASN A 62 18.17 -1.54 11.62
C ASN A 62 16.95 -0.70 12.02
N PRO A 63 16.10 -0.28 11.06
CA PRO A 63 14.90 0.49 11.36
C PRO A 63 13.95 -0.25 12.29
N LYS A 64 13.27 0.48 13.17
CA LYS A 64 12.21 -0.08 14.03
C LYS A 64 10.91 -0.24 13.24
N TRP A 65 10.83 -1.30 12.44
CA TRP A 65 9.70 -1.56 11.53
C TRP A 65 8.34 -1.66 12.23
N SER A 66 8.29 -2.15 13.47
CA SER A 66 7.08 -2.19 14.29
C SER A 66 6.57 -0.79 14.64
N SER A 67 7.45 0.11 15.08
CA SER A 67 7.12 1.53 15.33
C SER A 67 6.66 2.24 14.07
N ILE A 68 7.34 1.99 12.94
CA ILE A 68 6.95 2.52 11.63
C ILE A 68 5.56 2.02 11.24
N SER A 69 5.29 0.73 11.38
CA SER A 69 3.98 0.11 11.07
C SER A 69 2.86 0.66 11.96
N ALA A 70 3.11 0.88 13.24
CA ALA A 70 2.15 1.48 14.15
C ALA A 70 1.79 2.92 13.75
N LEU A 71 2.78 3.73 13.33
CA LEU A 71 2.55 5.08 12.81
C LEU A 71 1.79 5.07 11.49
N ILE A 72 2.14 4.17 10.57
CA ILE A 72 1.42 3.99 9.31
C ILE A 72 -0.06 3.63 9.57
N LEU A 73 -0.32 2.71 10.49
CA LEU A 73 -1.67 2.32 10.86
C LEU A 73 -2.43 3.48 11.52
N ALA A 74 -1.78 4.21 12.44
CA ALA A 74 -2.36 5.40 13.05
C ALA A 74 -2.73 6.46 12.00
N LEU A 75 -1.85 6.73 11.04
CA LEU A 75 -2.13 7.65 9.93
C LEU A 75 -3.31 7.18 9.07
N SER A 76 -3.35 5.89 8.78
CA SER A 76 -4.43 5.26 7.99
C SER A 76 -5.77 5.34 8.72
N ASN A 77 -5.79 5.10 10.02
CA ASN A 77 -6.99 5.24 10.85
C ASN A 77 -7.46 6.70 10.90
N ALA A 78 -6.53 7.63 11.17
CA ALA A 78 -6.84 9.04 11.33
C ALA A 78 -7.45 9.62 10.05
N ILE A 79 -6.87 9.34 8.88
CA ILE A 79 -7.37 9.88 7.60
C ILE A 79 -8.73 9.28 7.19
N ASN A 80 -9.02 8.05 7.61
CA ASN A 80 -10.30 7.42 7.33
C ASN A 80 -11.44 8.04 8.17
N ILE A 81 -11.12 8.54 9.36
CA ILE A 81 -12.08 9.11 10.31
C ILE A 81 -12.24 10.63 10.10
N ASP A 82 -11.14 11.38 10.11
CA ASP A 82 -11.14 12.83 9.93
C ASP A 82 -10.56 13.22 8.57
N GLN A 83 -11.41 13.86 7.77
CA GLN A 83 -11.11 14.25 6.39
C GLN A 83 -10.98 15.77 6.24
N SER A 84 -10.96 16.53 7.34
CA SER A 84 -10.86 17.99 7.31
C SER A 84 -9.50 18.49 6.76
N LEU A 85 -8.45 17.68 6.87
CA LEU A 85 -7.07 18.06 6.51
C LEU A 85 -6.51 17.29 5.30
N LEU A 86 -7.35 16.58 4.54
CA LEU A 86 -6.93 15.68 3.45
C LEU A 86 -5.91 16.30 2.47
N ALA A 87 -6.16 17.52 2.01
CA ALA A 87 -5.31 18.21 1.05
C ALA A 87 -3.87 18.43 1.56
N LYS A 88 -3.68 18.55 2.88
CA LYS A 88 -2.39 18.79 3.51
C LYS A 88 -1.64 17.49 3.85
N VAL A 89 -2.34 16.36 3.98
CA VAL A 89 -1.76 15.11 4.52
C VAL A 89 -1.43 14.06 3.45
N VAL A 90 -2.10 14.08 2.29
CA VAL A 90 -1.92 13.03 1.27
C VAL A 90 -0.51 12.97 0.71
N LEU A 91 0.06 14.11 0.34
CA LEU A 91 1.40 14.14 -0.23
C LEU A 91 2.45 13.64 0.78
N PRO A 92 2.47 14.12 2.05
CA PRO A 92 3.31 13.54 3.09
C PRO A 92 3.12 12.04 3.27
N MET A 93 1.90 11.52 3.18
CA MET A 93 1.64 10.08 3.34
C MET A 93 2.25 9.26 2.20
N ILE A 94 2.18 9.74 0.95
CA ILE A 94 2.85 9.11 -0.18
C ILE A 94 4.37 9.15 0.01
N GLN A 95 4.92 10.27 0.48
CA GLN A 95 6.36 10.42 0.74
C GLN A 95 6.84 9.53 1.90
N ILE A 96 6.03 9.34 2.95
CA ILE A 96 6.27 8.37 4.01
C ILE A 96 6.36 6.96 3.42
N SER A 97 5.37 6.56 2.62
CA SER A 97 5.33 5.26 1.95
C SER A 97 6.58 5.02 1.09
N GLN A 98 6.98 6.04 0.33
CA GLN A 98 8.20 6.04 -0.48
C GLN A 98 9.45 5.87 0.38
N THR A 99 9.60 6.63 1.45
CA THR A 99 10.78 6.60 2.34
C THR A 99 10.93 5.24 3.00
N VAL A 100 9.83 4.69 3.51
CA VAL A 100 9.79 3.36 4.12
C VAL A 100 10.17 2.28 3.10
N THR A 101 9.65 2.37 1.87
CA THR A 101 9.98 1.41 0.81
C THR A 101 11.46 1.47 0.42
N LYS A 102 12.03 2.68 0.26
CA LYS A 102 13.47 2.86 -0.02
C LYS A 102 14.34 2.26 1.07
N ALA A 103 14.03 2.56 2.33
CA ALA A 103 14.82 2.07 3.46
C ALA A 103 14.76 0.54 3.58
N TYR A 104 13.59 -0.06 3.33
CA TYR A 104 13.45 -1.51 3.34
C TYR A 104 14.30 -2.18 2.25
N PHE A 105 14.22 -1.71 1.00
CA PHE A 105 15.03 -2.29 -0.09
C PHE A 105 16.53 -1.99 0.01
N ALA A 106 16.91 -0.95 0.75
CA ALA A 106 18.32 -0.66 1.06
C ALA A 106 18.86 -1.47 2.26
N SER A 107 17.98 -2.10 3.04
CA SER A 107 18.38 -2.95 4.16
C SER A 107 19.11 -4.19 3.65
N SER A 108 20.25 -4.51 4.27
CA SER A 108 21.01 -5.74 4.00
C SER A 108 20.52 -6.93 4.83
N ASP A 109 19.54 -6.69 5.70
CA ASP A 109 18.98 -7.71 6.57
C ASP A 109 17.91 -8.52 5.83
N GLU A 110 18.29 -9.69 5.31
CA GLU A 110 17.38 -10.63 4.64
C GLU A 110 16.34 -11.24 5.60
N SER A 111 16.53 -11.10 6.92
CA SER A 111 15.55 -11.49 7.94
C SER A 111 14.58 -10.37 8.30
N ALA A 112 14.79 -9.15 7.79
CA ALA A 112 13.91 -8.03 8.04
C ALA A 112 12.57 -8.25 7.33
N HIS A 113 11.50 -8.30 8.11
CA HIS A 113 10.16 -8.41 7.58
C HIS A 113 9.59 -7.05 7.16
N ALA A 114 8.76 -7.05 6.11
CA ALA A 114 8.28 -5.83 5.47
C ALA A 114 7.32 -5.01 6.36
N PRO A 115 7.52 -3.68 6.48
CA PRO A 115 6.59 -2.83 7.20
C PRO A 115 5.21 -2.79 6.54
N PHE A 116 4.17 -2.62 7.36
CA PHE A 116 2.79 -2.80 6.93
C PHE A 116 2.20 -1.56 6.26
N LEU A 117 2.52 -1.36 4.98
CA LEU A 117 2.03 -0.24 4.14
C LEU A 117 0.63 -0.44 3.53
N LEU A 118 0.05 -1.64 3.65
CA LEU A 118 -1.22 -1.96 3.01
C LEU A 118 -2.39 -1.06 3.48
N PRO A 119 -2.59 -0.80 4.80
CA PRO A 119 -3.68 0.07 5.26
C PRO A 119 -3.60 1.49 4.70
N LEU A 120 -2.37 2.00 4.55
CA LEU A 120 -2.10 3.31 3.99
C LEU A 120 -2.54 3.37 2.54
N THR A 121 -2.15 2.36 1.77
CA THR A 121 -2.47 2.25 0.35
C THR A 121 -3.97 2.11 0.11
N GLN A 122 -4.67 1.30 0.92
CA GLN A 122 -6.13 1.17 0.84
C GLN A 122 -6.87 2.46 1.20
N SER A 123 -6.39 3.18 2.22
CA SER A 123 -6.94 4.49 2.60
C SER A 123 -6.72 5.49 1.46
N LEU A 124 -5.51 5.48 0.90
CA LEU A 124 -5.07 6.04 -0.38
C LEU A 124 -6.14 5.93 -1.46
N GLU A 125 -6.28 4.69 -1.92
CA GLU A 125 -7.16 4.27 -2.99
C GLU A 125 -8.61 4.72 -2.72
N LYS A 126 -9.12 4.47 -1.52
CA LYS A 126 -10.50 4.85 -1.16
C LYS A 126 -10.75 6.34 -1.31
N LEU A 127 -9.82 7.19 -0.88
CA LEU A 127 -9.97 8.65 -0.93
C LEU A 127 -9.99 9.17 -2.37
N PHE A 128 -9.11 8.65 -3.23
CA PHE A 128 -9.11 9.04 -4.64
C PHE A 128 -10.32 8.49 -5.41
N LEU A 129 -10.68 7.21 -5.20
CA LEU A 129 -11.81 6.60 -5.92
C LEU A 129 -13.17 7.15 -5.50
N THR A 130 -13.30 7.62 -4.27
CA THR A 130 -14.51 8.34 -3.80
C THR A 130 -14.49 9.83 -4.14
N GLN A 131 -13.53 10.29 -4.94
CA GLN A 131 -13.34 11.67 -5.38
C GLN A 131 -13.24 12.70 -4.26
N LYS A 132 -12.88 12.27 -3.05
CA LYS A 132 -12.62 13.18 -1.93
C LYS A 132 -11.33 13.98 -2.15
N ILE A 133 -10.44 13.46 -3.00
CA ILE A 133 -9.15 14.04 -3.33
C ILE A 133 -8.94 13.91 -4.83
N LYS A 134 -8.50 15.01 -5.46
CA LYS A 134 -8.12 15.02 -6.87
C LYS A 134 -6.67 14.60 -7.01
N LEU A 135 -6.38 13.85 -8.07
CA LEU A 135 -5.01 13.51 -8.44
C LEU A 135 -4.35 14.77 -9.05
N THR A 136 -3.62 15.52 -8.23
CA THR A 136 -2.90 16.72 -8.69
C THR A 136 -1.59 16.33 -9.38
N PRO A 137 -0.98 17.23 -10.18
CA PRO A 137 0.34 17.01 -10.77
C PRO A 137 1.42 16.62 -9.75
N GLU A 138 1.44 17.29 -8.60
CA GLU A 138 2.41 17.03 -7.53
C GLU A 138 2.21 15.66 -6.87
N ILE A 139 0.94 15.28 -6.61
CA ILE A 139 0.61 13.95 -6.08
C ILE A 139 1.01 12.87 -7.09
N PHE A 140 0.69 13.06 -8.37
CA PHE A 140 1.02 12.09 -9.41
C PHE A 140 2.53 11.95 -9.62
N LEU A 141 3.28 13.05 -9.53
CA LEU A 141 4.73 13.05 -9.56
C LEU A 141 5.30 12.23 -8.40
N SER A 142 4.83 12.47 -7.18
CA SER A 142 5.26 11.72 -5.98
C SER A 142 4.94 10.21 -6.09
N ILE A 143 3.75 9.86 -6.61
CA ILE A 143 3.38 8.47 -6.92
C ILE A 143 4.33 7.87 -7.97
N SER A 144 4.68 8.62 -9.00
CA SER A 144 5.60 8.16 -10.05
C SER A 144 7.00 7.88 -9.51
N GLU A 145 7.50 8.75 -8.63
CA GLU A 145 8.77 8.49 -7.97
C GLU A 145 8.72 7.27 -7.06
N HIS A 146 7.58 7.01 -6.42
CA HIS A 146 7.38 5.76 -5.67
C HIS A 146 7.42 4.56 -6.60
N CYS A 147 6.66 4.59 -7.70
CA CYS A 147 6.66 3.53 -8.72
C CYS A 147 8.06 3.18 -9.24
N SER A 148 8.95 4.16 -9.37
CA SER A 148 10.35 3.95 -9.82
C SER A 148 11.17 3.07 -8.86
N ILE A 149 10.87 3.10 -7.57
CA ILE A 149 11.52 2.26 -6.55
C ILE A 149 10.91 0.85 -6.54
N GLY A 150 9.62 0.75 -6.86
CA GLY A 150 8.81 -0.45 -6.68
C GLY A 150 7.96 -0.37 -5.42
N PHE A 151 7.39 -1.50 -5.01
CA PHE A 151 6.47 -1.57 -3.87
C PHE A 151 6.77 -2.73 -2.95
N LEU A 152 6.52 -2.52 -1.66
CA LEU A 152 6.38 -3.61 -0.71
C LEU A 152 5.15 -4.47 -1.04
N PRO A 153 5.11 -5.74 -0.59
CA PRO A 153 3.98 -6.63 -0.85
C PRO A 153 2.62 -5.98 -0.53
N ASN A 154 1.69 -6.05 -1.49
CA ASN A 154 0.33 -5.49 -1.40
C ASN A 154 0.23 -3.95 -1.27
N ALA A 155 1.32 -3.19 -1.41
CA ALA A 155 1.32 -1.73 -1.29
C ALA A 155 1.36 -0.99 -2.65
N SER A 156 1.09 -1.69 -3.76
CA SER A 156 1.14 -1.11 -5.11
C SER A 156 0.06 -0.07 -5.36
N TYR A 157 0.46 1.07 -5.92
CA TYR A 157 -0.44 2.13 -6.38
C TYR A 157 -0.99 1.90 -7.79
N VAL A 158 -0.41 0.97 -8.55
CA VAL A 158 -0.80 0.66 -9.94
C VAL A 158 -2.31 0.39 -10.10
N PRO A 159 -2.96 -0.42 -9.24
CA PRO A 159 -4.38 -0.72 -9.40
C PRO A 159 -5.29 0.51 -9.41
N PHE A 160 -5.03 1.50 -8.56
CA PHE A 160 -5.86 2.69 -8.53
C PHE A 160 -5.43 3.74 -9.56
N ILE A 161 -4.15 3.79 -9.96
CA ILE A 161 -3.72 4.61 -11.11
C ILE A 161 -4.48 4.17 -12.38
N VAL A 162 -4.61 2.86 -12.61
CA VAL A 162 -5.36 2.33 -13.76
C VAL A 162 -6.85 2.66 -13.70
N LYS A 163 -7.45 2.71 -12.51
CA LYS A 163 -8.83 3.18 -12.33
C LYS A 163 -8.98 4.69 -12.58
N LEU A 164 -7.94 5.46 -12.24
CA LEU A 164 -7.87 6.92 -12.40
C LEU A 164 -7.12 7.35 -13.66
N PHE A 165 -7.00 6.47 -14.65
CA PHE A 165 -6.15 6.68 -15.82
C PHE A 165 -6.39 8.02 -16.54
N PRO A 166 -7.66 8.48 -16.75
CA PRO A 166 -7.91 9.80 -17.33
C PRO A 166 -7.34 10.95 -16.49
N ALA A 167 -7.44 10.88 -15.16
CA ALA A 167 -6.91 11.89 -14.25
C ALA A 167 -5.37 11.87 -14.22
N ALA A 168 -4.74 10.69 -14.39
CA ALA A 168 -3.30 10.58 -14.53
C ALA A 168 -2.81 11.28 -15.82
N ILE A 169 -3.50 11.10 -16.94
CA ILE A 169 -3.20 11.79 -18.20
C ILE A 169 -3.31 13.31 -18.03
N GLU A 170 -4.41 13.78 -17.41
CA GLU A 170 -4.62 15.20 -17.11
C GLU A 170 -3.50 15.78 -16.23
N ALA A 171 -3.05 15.02 -15.22
CA ALA A 171 -1.97 15.41 -14.35
C ALA A 171 -0.65 15.57 -15.12
N ILE A 172 -0.30 14.61 -15.99
CA ILE A 172 0.93 14.67 -16.82
C ILE A 172 0.93 15.89 -17.73
N GLY A 173 -0.20 16.20 -18.37
CA GLY A 173 -0.32 17.37 -19.25
C GLY A 173 -0.05 18.71 -18.55
N ARG A 174 -0.13 18.75 -17.21
CA ARG A 174 0.13 19.93 -16.38
C ARG A 174 1.50 19.94 -15.70
N ILE A 175 2.29 18.86 -15.83
CA ILE A 175 3.61 18.79 -15.19
C ILE A 175 4.63 19.59 -16.03
N PRO A 176 5.45 20.46 -15.41
CA PRO A 176 6.50 21.18 -16.12
C PRO A 176 7.49 20.23 -16.79
N THR A 177 7.99 20.60 -17.98
CA THR A 177 8.91 19.78 -18.77
C THR A 177 10.12 19.28 -17.97
N GLN A 178 10.68 20.13 -17.11
CA GLN A 178 11.83 19.81 -16.26
C GLN A 178 11.57 18.66 -15.28
N SER A 179 10.30 18.39 -14.95
CA SER A 179 9.90 17.33 -14.02
C SER A 179 9.43 16.05 -14.73
N LEU A 180 9.33 16.05 -16.06
CA LEU A 180 8.86 14.88 -16.82
C LEU A 180 9.81 13.68 -16.74
N GLU A 181 11.10 13.92 -16.51
CA GLU A 181 12.09 12.86 -16.31
C GLU A 181 11.69 11.92 -15.18
N ARG A 182 11.22 12.49 -14.07
CA ARG A 182 10.77 11.74 -12.89
C ARG A 182 9.56 10.84 -13.17
N ILE A 183 8.78 11.13 -14.23
CA ILE A 183 7.61 10.33 -14.65
C ILE A 183 8.03 9.24 -15.67
N CYS A 184 9.20 9.36 -16.29
CA CYS A 184 9.74 8.33 -17.18
C CYS A 184 10.45 7.21 -16.42
N GLN A 185 11.07 7.54 -15.27
CA GLN A 185 11.81 6.59 -14.43
C GLN A 185 11.08 5.29 -14.05
N PRO A 186 9.74 5.26 -13.85
CA PRO A 186 9.02 4.02 -13.58
C PRO A 186 9.13 2.92 -14.65
N ILE A 187 9.54 3.26 -15.89
CA ILE A 187 9.84 2.26 -16.92
C ILE A 187 11.04 1.38 -16.50
N SER A 188 11.93 1.91 -15.67
CA SER A 188 13.06 1.19 -15.07
C SER A 188 12.74 0.52 -13.73
N SER A 189 11.47 0.50 -13.31
CA SER A 189 11.05 -0.11 -12.04
C SER A 189 11.37 -1.61 -11.99
N PRO A 190 11.75 -2.16 -10.82
CA PRO A 190 11.88 -3.60 -10.65
C PRO A 190 10.53 -4.35 -10.71
N SER A 191 9.41 -3.62 -10.59
CA SER A 191 8.07 -4.19 -10.58
C SER A 191 7.46 -4.24 -11.99
N LYS A 192 7.23 -5.45 -12.53
CA LYS A 192 6.73 -5.66 -13.90
C LYS A 192 5.38 -4.98 -14.18
N ASP A 193 4.48 -4.97 -13.20
CA ASP A 193 3.17 -4.30 -13.30
C ASP A 193 3.33 -2.77 -13.45
N VAL A 194 4.31 -2.19 -12.75
CA VAL A 194 4.66 -0.77 -12.89
C VAL A 194 5.18 -0.48 -14.29
N VAL A 195 6.16 -1.25 -14.78
CA VAL A 195 6.74 -1.07 -16.12
C VAL A 195 5.64 -1.13 -17.18
N ILE A 196 4.78 -2.15 -17.13
CA ILE A 196 3.63 -2.31 -18.03
C ILE A 196 2.67 -1.11 -17.96
N CYS A 197 2.34 -0.64 -16.76
CA CYS A 197 1.45 0.49 -16.57
C CYS A 197 2.02 1.77 -17.20
N TYR A 198 3.30 2.05 -16.99
CA TYR A 198 3.94 3.27 -17.49
C TYR A 198 4.25 3.21 -18.99
N LEU A 199 4.62 2.04 -19.54
CA LEU A 199 4.69 1.86 -21.00
C LEU A 199 3.34 2.12 -21.66
N THR A 200 2.26 1.59 -21.09
CA THR A 200 0.91 1.83 -21.61
C THR A 200 0.51 3.30 -21.49
N LEU A 201 0.80 3.93 -20.35
CA LEU A 201 0.51 5.34 -20.09
C LEU A 201 1.22 6.24 -21.10
N TRP A 202 2.53 6.07 -21.28
CA TRP A 202 3.32 6.84 -22.24
C TRP A 202 2.85 6.61 -23.67
N SER A 203 2.56 5.36 -24.04
CA SER A 203 2.03 5.02 -25.38
C SER A 203 0.69 5.69 -25.64
N TYR A 204 -0.19 5.71 -24.63
CA TYR A 204 -1.52 6.29 -24.72
C TYR A 204 -1.46 7.80 -24.98
N ILE A 205 -0.59 8.52 -24.28
CA ILE A 205 -0.52 9.99 -24.37
C ILE A 205 0.29 10.49 -25.56
N MET A 206 1.18 9.66 -26.12
CA MET A 206 2.10 10.09 -27.17
C MET A 206 1.39 10.63 -28.42
N SER A 207 0.26 10.03 -28.80
CA SER A 207 -0.52 10.52 -29.95
C SER A 207 -1.02 11.95 -29.77
N ASP A 208 -1.43 12.29 -28.55
CA ASP A 208 -1.96 13.62 -28.24
C ASP A 208 -0.82 14.63 -28.08
N LEU A 209 0.33 14.20 -27.55
CA LEU A 209 1.54 15.01 -27.46
C LEU A 209 2.12 15.36 -28.83
N PHE A 210 2.11 14.42 -29.78
CA PHE A 210 2.51 14.69 -31.17
C PHE A 210 1.61 15.71 -31.84
N LYS A 211 0.28 15.60 -31.66
CA LYS A 211 -0.67 16.60 -32.17
C LYS A 211 -0.46 17.98 -31.56
N ALA A 212 -0.03 18.03 -30.30
CA ALA A 212 0.29 19.25 -29.58
C ALA A 212 1.73 19.76 -29.84
N ASN A 213 2.50 19.14 -30.72
CA ASN A 213 3.91 19.45 -30.99
C ASN A 213 4.83 19.44 -29.75
N ARG A 214 4.50 18.61 -28.75
CA ARG A 214 5.26 18.44 -27.50
C ARG A 214 6.34 17.37 -27.62
N PHE A 215 7.35 17.66 -28.43
CA PHE A 215 8.45 16.72 -28.73
C PHE A 215 9.56 16.71 -27.66
N ASP A 216 9.54 17.68 -26.75
CA ASP A 216 10.43 17.76 -25.58
C ASP A 216 10.43 16.44 -24.78
N ILE A 217 9.29 15.75 -24.77
CA ILE A 217 9.11 14.49 -24.04
C ILE A 217 9.91 13.31 -24.61
N LEU A 218 10.22 13.34 -25.91
CA LEU A 218 10.97 12.26 -26.57
C LEU A 218 12.42 12.22 -26.08
N VAL A 219 13.00 13.40 -25.81
CA VAL A 219 14.34 13.52 -25.24
C VAL A 219 14.37 12.83 -23.88
N THR A 220 13.35 13.07 -23.05
CA THR A 220 13.22 12.45 -21.74
C THR A 220 13.09 10.93 -21.83
N LEU A 221 12.25 10.42 -22.74
CA LEU A 221 12.04 8.98 -22.95
C LEU A 221 13.24 8.27 -23.56
N THR A 222 14.14 9.00 -24.25
CA THR A 222 15.38 8.46 -24.80
C THR A 222 16.25 7.82 -23.70
N SER A 223 16.21 8.36 -22.47
CA SER A 223 16.90 7.79 -21.31
C SER A 223 16.43 6.37 -20.94
N GLN A 224 15.24 5.96 -21.38
CA GLN A 224 14.61 4.68 -21.05
C GLN A 224 14.70 3.64 -22.18
N ILE A 225 15.34 3.95 -23.32
CA ILE A 225 15.40 3.04 -24.49
C ILE A 225 15.93 1.66 -24.13
N GLY A 226 17.01 1.58 -23.34
CA GLY A 226 17.60 0.30 -22.97
C GLY A 226 16.61 -0.62 -22.26
N LYS A 227 15.83 -0.08 -21.33
CA LYS A 227 14.77 -0.82 -20.61
C LYS A 227 13.58 -1.16 -21.50
N ILE A 228 13.21 -0.29 -22.43
CA ILE A 228 12.16 -0.57 -23.41
C ILE A 228 12.59 -1.75 -24.31
N LEU A 229 13.83 -1.77 -24.77
CA LEU A 229 14.38 -2.86 -25.59
C LEU A 229 14.43 -4.18 -24.81
N GLU A 230 14.96 -4.16 -23.58
CA GLU A 230 14.97 -5.33 -22.69
C GLU A 230 13.55 -5.93 -22.53
N PHE A 231 12.55 -5.06 -22.38
CA PHE A 231 11.15 -5.47 -22.23
C PHE A 231 10.54 -6.05 -23.53
N ILE A 232 10.93 -5.52 -24.69
CA ILE A 232 10.52 -6.03 -26.02
C ILE A 232 11.16 -7.40 -26.28
N GLU A 233 12.46 -7.53 -26.02
CA GLU A 233 13.23 -8.77 -26.22
C GLU A 233 12.73 -9.92 -25.33
N ALA A 234 12.23 -9.60 -24.14
CA ALA A 234 11.59 -10.57 -23.25
C ALA A 234 10.22 -11.09 -23.76
N ASP A 235 9.76 -10.62 -24.94
CA ASP A 235 8.49 -10.97 -25.62
C ASP A 235 7.30 -11.08 -24.65
N THR A 236 7.14 -10.04 -23.83
CA THR A 236 6.11 -9.99 -22.80
C THR A 236 4.74 -9.65 -23.42
N PHE A 237 4.22 -10.58 -24.22
CA PHE A 237 2.88 -10.45 -24.80
C PHE A 237 1.82 -10.25 -23.70
N PRO A 238 0.83 -9.35 -23.90
CA PRO A 238 0.58 -8.48 -25.07
C PRO A 238 1.24 -7.09 -25.01
N PHE A 239 2.18 -6.86 -24.09
CA PHE A 239 2.77 -5.54 -23.82
C PHE A 239 3.97 -5.18 -24.70
N SER A 240 4.40 -6.10 -25.58
CA SER A 240 5.35 -5.79 -26.65
C SER A 240 4.81 -4.74 -27.63
N SER A 241 3.49 -4.68 -27.87
CA SER A 241 2.88 -3.68 -28.77
C SER A 241 3.05 -2.22 -28.31
N PRO A 242 2.65 -1.82 -27.08
CA PRO A 242 2.89 -0.46 -26.60
C PRO A 242 4.39 -0.13 -26.48
N ALA A 243 5.22 -1.10 -26.09
CA ALA A 243 6.67 -0.91 -26.00
C ALA A 243 7.31 -0.62 -27.38
N ASN A 244 6.98 -1.41 -28.41
CA ASN A 244 7.43 -1.18 -29.78
C ASN A 244 6.96 0.19 -30.32
N TYR A 245 5.69 0.54 -30.08
CA TYR A 245 5.17 1.84 -30.48
C TYR A 245 5.95 3.01 -29.84
N LEU A 246 6.26 2.93 -28.55
CA LEU A 246 7.08 3.95 -27.90
C LEU A 246 8.49 4.03 -28.48
N LEU A 247 9.10 2.88 -28.76
CA LEU A 247 10.41 2.83 -29.40
C LEU A 247 10.40 3.51 -30.77
N ASP A 248 9.37 3.26 -31.59
CA ASP A 248 9.17 3.91 -32.87
C ASP A 248 8.98 5.42 -32.71
N CYS A 249 8.19 5.86 -31.73
CA CYS A 249 8.04 7.27 -31.40
C CYS A 249 9.37 7.94 -31.05
N ILE A 250 10.20 7.30 -30.23
CA ILE A 250 11.51 7.83 -29.82
C ILE A 250 12.47 7.93 -31.02
N LYS A 251 12.45 6.93 -31.92
CA LYS A 251 13.31 6.88 -33.11
C LYS A 251 12.79 7.73 -34.28
N SER A 252 11.54 8.20 -34.21
CA SER A 252 10.87 8.85 -35.33
C SER A 252 11.48 10.18 -35.77
N SER A 253 11.59 10.32 -37.08
CA SER A 253 11.79 11.59 -37.76
C SER A 253 10.50 12.43 -37.78
N ILE A 254 10.60 13.74 -38.01
CA ILE A 254 9.44 14.65 -38.04
C ILE A 254 8.33 14.18 -39.01
N PRO A 255 8.62 13.74 -40.25
CA PRO A 255 7.60 13.27 -41.18
C PRO A 255 6.81 12.04 -40.70
N GLU A 256 7.43 11.15 -39.93
CA GLU A 256 6.82 9.90 -39.46
C GLU A 256 5.82 10.12 -38.30
N ARG A 257 5.97 11.23 -37.57
CA ARG A 257 5.19 11.51 -36.35
C ARG A 257 3.69 11.64 -36.59
N ALA A 258 3.28 12.12 -37.77
CA ALA A 258 1.85 12.19 -38.12
C ALA A 258 1.22 10.79 -38.25
N THR A 259 1.94 9.87 -38.89
CA THR A 259 1.54 8.47 -39.02
C THR A 259 1.51 7.79 -37.66
N LEU A 260 2.55 7.98 -36.84
CA LEU A 260 2.62 7.43 -35.49
C LEU A 260 1.55 8.01 -34.57
N ALA A 261 1.18 9.28 -34.70
CA ALA A 261 0.07 9.86 -33.94
C ALA A 261 -1.27 9.18 -34.29
N THR A 262 -1.48 8.84 -35.57
CA THR A 262 -2.67 8.13 -36.03
C THR A 262 -2.68 6.68 -35.53
N GLN A 263 -1.53 6.00 -35.59
CA GLN A 263 -1.35 4.64 -35.06
C GLN A 263 -1.56 4.57 -33.54
N GLY A 264 -1.06 5.54 -32.78
CA GLY A 264 -1.28 5.61 -31.34
C GLY A 264 -2.76 5.81 -31.01
N ALA A 265 -3.41 6.75 -31.72
CA ALA A 265 -4.83 7.04 -31.53
C ALA A 265 -5.73 5.81 -31.80
N SER A 266 -5.40 4.98 -32.79
CA SER A 266 -6.18 3.78 -33.12
C SER A 266 -5.97 2.62 -32.12
N ASN A 267 -4.81 2.55 -31.47
CA ASN A 267 -4.46 1.45 -30.56
C ASN A 267 -4.66 1.77 -29.07
N ARG A 268 -4.78 3.05 -28.69
CA ARG A 268 -4.78 3.47 -27.27
C ARG A 268 -5.84 2.77 -26.41
N ASP A 269 -7.06 2.59 -26.93
CA ASP A 269 -8.16 1.96 -26.19
C ASP A 269 -7.96 0.45 -26.05
N LYS A 270 -7.30 -0.17 -27.04
CA LYS A 270 -6.88 -1.58 -26.99
C LYS A 270 -5.82 -1.76 -25.92
N TRP A 271 -4.78 -0.93 -25.88
CA TRP A 271 -3.74 -1.01 -24.85
C TRP A 271 -4.29 -0.80 -23.45
N LEU A 272 -5.16 0.20 -23.25
CA LEU A 272 -5.77 0.45 -21.95
C LEU A 272 -6.66 -0.71 -21.49
N ARG A 273 -7.42 -1.34 -22.40
CA ARG A 273 -8.23 -2.52 -22.07
C ARG A 273 -7.36 -3.69 -21.63
N ILE A 274 -6.32 -3.98 -22.40
CA ILE A 274 -5.35 -5.03 -22.08
C ILE A 274 -4.70 -4.80 -20.72
N LEU A 275 -4.29 -3.56 -20.42
CA LEU A 275 -3.75 -3.19 -19.11
C LEU A 275 -4.75 -3.45 -17.98
N LYS A 276 -6.01 -3.03 -18.15
CA LYS A 276 -7.07 -3.26 -17.15
C LYS A 276 -7.28 -4.75 -16.89
N ASP A 277 -7.33 -5.56 -17.94
CA ASP A 277 -7.53 -7.00 -17.82
C ASP A 277 -6.34 -7.68 -17.12
N PHE A 278 -5.11 -7.26 -17.44
CA PHE A 278 -3.90 -7.74 -16.77
C PHE A 278 -3.86 -7.39 -15.28
N ILE A 279 -4.17 -6.15 -14.92
CA ILE A 279 -4.20 -5.76 -13.50
C ILE A 279 -5.31 -6.49 -12.75
N LEU A 280 -6.48 -6.69 -13.36
CA LEU A 280 -7.55 -7.48 -12.77
C LEU A 280 -7.15 -8.96 -12.60
N SER A 281 -6.43 -9.55 -13.55
CA SER A 281 -5.96 -10.92 -13.44
C SER A 281 -4.88 -11.07 -12.37
N MET A 282 -3.96 -10.11 -12.27
CA MET A 282 -2.96 -10.05 -11.19
C MET A 282 -3.61 -9.96 -9.81
N MET A 283 -4.61 -9.09 -9.66
CA MET A 283 -5.37 -8.98 -8.40
C MET A 283 -6.10 -10.27 -8.05
N LYS A 284 -6.63 -11.01 -9.04
CA LYS A 284 -7.25 -12.33 -8.82
C LYS A 284 -6.24 -13.44 -8.57
N LYS A 285 -5.04 -13.36 -9.15
CA LYS A 285 -3.98 -14.36 -8.97
C LYS A 285 -3.35 -14.27 -7.58
N GLU A 286 -3.19 -13.07 -7.04
CA GLU A 286 -2.87 -12.86 -5.61
C GLU A 286 -3.92 -13.49 -4.67
N GLU A 287 -5.17 -13.69 -5.14
CA GLU A 287 -6.23 -14.39 -4.40
C GLU A 287 -6.14 -15.93 -4.54
N SER A 288 -5.55 -16.46 -5.63
CA SER A 288 -5.48 -17.90 -5.93
C SER A 288 -4.16 -18.58 -5.54
N ASP A 289 -3.01 -17.93 -5.74
CA ASP A 289 -1.67 -18.51 -5.46
C ASP A 289 -1.46 -18.77 -3.95
N LYS A 290 -2.30 -18.17 -3.10
CA LYS A 290 -2.36 -18.46 -1.66
C LYS A 290 -2.98 -19.81 -1.31
N LYS A 291 -3.67 -20.49 -2.23
CA LYS A 291 -4.24 -21.82 -1.99
C LYS A 291 -3.26 -22.96 -2.27
N GLU A 292 -2.17 -22.70 -3.01
CA GLU A 292 -1.15 -23.72 -3.34
C GLU A 292 0.09 -23.67 -2.43
N SER A 293 0.37 -22.54 -1.77
CA SER A 293 1.48 -22.45 -0.79
C SER A 293 1.22 -23.19 0.53
N ASP A 294 0.05 -23.82 0.69
CA ASP A 294 -0.36 -24.56 1.90
C ASP A 294 0.38 -25.91 2.08
N MET A 295 1.26 -26.31 1.15
CA MET A 295 1.95 -27.62 1.20
C MET A 295 3.48 -27.59 1.33
N ALA A 296 4.13 -26.43 1.48
CA ALA A 296 5.59 -26.40 1.64
C ALA A 296 6.07 -25.28 2.58
N ASN A 297 6.29 -25.63 3.85
CA ASN A 297 7.60 -25.53 4.52
C ASN A 297 7.48 -25.78 6.03
N VAL A 298 8.36 -26.66 6.52
CA VAL A 298 8.62 -26.99 7.93
C VAL A 298 10.04 -26.49 8.27
N VAL A 299 10.23 -26.09 9.55
CA VAL A 299 11.49 -25.78 10.28
C VAL A 299 11.92 -24.28 10.25
N VAL A 300 12.20 -23.53 11.33
CA VAL A 300 12.11 -23.64 12.83
C VAL A 300 12.19 -22.21 13.45
N LYS A 301 11.47 -21.98 14.57
CA LYS A 301 11.61 -20.94 15.64
C LYS A 301 11.38 -19.45 15.32
N GLU A 302 10.15 -19.14 14.92
CA GLU A 302 9.23 -18.16 15.51
C GLU A 302 7.82 -18.64 15.10
N ALA A 303 6.73 -18.27 15.77
CA ALA A 303 5.41 -18.77 15.37
C ALA A 303 5.18 -18.41 13.89
N PRO A 304 5.03 -19.39 12.97
CA PRO A 304 4.93 -19.09 11.56
C PRO A 304 3.76 -18.14 11.33
N PRO A 305 3.87 -17.18 10.39
CA PRO A 305 2.76 -16.28 10.09
C PRO A 305 1.51 -17.10 9.80
N LEU A 306 0.47 -16.93 10.60
CA LEU A 306 -0.80 -17.65 10.42
C LEU A 306 -1.51 -17.03 9.23
N LYS A 307 -1.54 -17.74 8.11
CA LYS A 307 -2.06 -17.23 6.83
C LYS A 307 -3.44 -17.83 6.54
N GLY A 308 -4.45 -16.96 6.45
CA GLY A 308 -5.73 -17.25 5.79
C GLY A 308 -6.53 -18.40 6.39
N ILE A 309 -6.63 -18.48 7.71
CA ILE A 309 -7.40 -19.54 8.38
C ILE A 309 -8.88 -19.22 8.28
N GLU A 310 -9.67 -20.14 7.73
CA GLU A 310 -11.13 -20.01 7.70
C GLU A 310 -11.70 -20.02 9.12
N ALA A 311 -12.53 -19.02 9.41
CA ALA A 311 -13.24 -18.87 10.67
C ALA A 311 -14.63 -18.27 10.46
N GLU A 312 -15.51 -18.42 11.44
CA GLU A 312 -16.77 -17.69 11.48
C GLU A 312 -16.62 -16.45 12.37
N PHE A 313 -16.86 -15.28 11.79
CA PHE A 313 -16.80 -14.00 12.48
C PHE A 313 -18.20 -13.51 12.86
N THR A 314 -18.35 -13.07 14.11
CA THR A 314 -19.53 -12.38 14.60
C THR A 314 -19.12 -11.13 15.36
N LEU A 315 -19.70 -9.99 14.99
CA LEU A 315 -19.63 -8.77 15.80
C LEU A 315 -20.74 -8.83 16.85
N VAL A 316 -20.37 -9.16 18.10
CA VAL A 316 -21.32 -9.49 19.17
C VAL A 316 -22.25 -8.33 19.52
N SER A 317 -21.76 -7.08 19.39
CA SER A 317 -22.55 -5.88 19.66
C SER A 317 -23.73 -5.67 18.70
N ASN A 318 -23.70 -6.27 17.50
CA ASN A 318 -24.71 -6.02 16.46
C ASN A 318 -25.68 -7.19 16.23
N LYS A 319 -25.62 -8.27 17.03
CA LYS A 319 -26.48 -9.48 16.92
C LYS A 319 -26.63 -10.01 15.46
N LYS A 320 -25.62 -9.78 14.60
CA LYS A 320 -25.65 -10.22 13.20
C LYS A 320 -25.36 -11.72 13.14
N LYS A 321 -25.94 -12.40 12.15
CA LYS A 321 -25.60 -13.81 11.87
C LYS A 321 -24.09 -13.96 11.64
N PRO A 322 -23.49 -15.09 12.06
CA PRO A 322 -22.08 -15.38 11.81
C PRO A 322 -21.80 -15.31 10.31
N LYS A 323 -20.67 -14.73 9.94
CA LYS A 323 -20.19 -14.67 8.56
C LYS A 323 -18.89 -15.44 8.44
N LYS A 324 -18.75 -16.24 7.39
CA LYS A 324 -17.44 -16.82 7.05
C LYS A 324 -16.44 -15.69 6.79
N CYS A 325 -15.24 -15.85 7.34
CA CYS A 325 -14.12 -14.94 7.20
C CYS A 325 -12.81 -15.72 7.15
N PHE A 326 -11.76 -15.05 6.73
CA PHE A 326 -10.39 -15.51 6.78
C PHE A 326 -9.64 -14.69 7.82
N LEU A 327 -8.89 -15.35 8.69
CA LEU A 327 -8.07 -14.76 9.73
C LEU A 327 -6.60 -14.83 9.38
N PHE A 328 -5.89 -13.75 9.67
CA PHE A 328 -4.46 -13.63 9.44
C PHE A 328 -3.78 -13.05 10.68
N TYR A 329 -2.59 -13.57 10.97
CA TYR A 329 -1.67 -12.96 11.93
C TYR A 329 -0.41 -12.50 11.21
N LEU A 330 -0.12 -11.20 11.32
CA LEU A 330 1.08 -10.55 10.81
C LEU A 330 1.97 -10.24 12.02
N PRO A 331 2.84 -11.18 12.45
CA PRO A 331 3.58 -11.10 13.71
C PRO A 331 4.42 -9.83 13.82
N GLU A 332 5.13 -9.43 12.77
CA GLU A 332 6.11 -8.34 12.85
C GLU A 332 5.44 -6.97 12.87
N ALA A 333 4.29 -6.87 12.19
CA ALA A 333 3.43 -5.70 12.27
C ALA A 333 2.57 -5.71 13.54
N LYS A 334 2.63 -6.78 14.35
CA LYS A 334 1.72 -7.04 15.48
C LYS A 334 0.26 -6.79 15.08
N ILE A 335 -0.18 -7.29 13.93
CA ILE A 335 -1.52 -7.05 13.36
C ILE A 335 -2.29 -8.34 13.14
N PHE A 336 -3.54 -8.31 13.54
CA PHE A 336 -4.59 -9.25 13.20
C PHE A 336 -5.36 -8.71 12.00
N ALA A 337 -5.52 -9.49 10.94
CA ALA A 337 -6.41 -9.12 9.83
C ALA A 337 -7.57 -10.13 9.73
N TYR A 338 -8.76 -9.64 9.42
CA TYR A 338 -9.93 -10.49 9.21
C TYR A 338 -10.84 -9.95 8.10
N GLY A 339 -11.20 -10.80 7.13
CA GLY A 339 -11.95 -10.38 5.95
C GLY A 339 -12.86 -11.47 5.38
N PRO A 340 -13.79 -11.14 4.49
CA PRO A 340 -14.73 -12.12 3.91
C PRO A 340 -14.06 -13.12 2.95
N ASN A 341 -12.83 -12.87 2.54
CA ASN A 341 -12.05 -13.66 1.60
C ASN A 341 -10.56 -13.65 1.97
N ASN A 342 -9.74 -14.41 1.24
CA ASN A 342 -8.29 -14.50 1.46
C ASN A 342 -7.51 -13.25 0.97
N ASP A 343 -8.23 -12.16 0.66
CA ASP A 343 -7.70 -10.90 0.16
C ASP A 343 -7.49 -9.93 1.32
N LEU A 344 -6.23 -9.74 1.72
CA LEU A 344 -5.87 -8.77 2.75
C LEU A 344 -6.35 -7.36 2.37
N ARG A 345 -6.44 -7.01 1.07
CA ARG A 345 -6.92 -5.70 0.62
C ARG A 345 -8.42 -5.47 0.88
N LYS A 346 -9.17 -6.48 1.32
CA LYS A 346 -10.57 -6.36 1.75
C LYS A 346 -10.76 -6.72 3.22
N ALA A 347 -9.68 -6.98 3.95
CA ALA A 347 -9.72 -7.29 5.36
C ALA A 347 -9.88 -6.03 6.22
N SER A 348 -10.47 -6.22 7.40
CA SER A 348 -10.37 -5.33 8.54
C SER A 348 -9.09 -5.66 9.30
N TYR A 349 -8.49 -4.66 9.94
CA TYR A 349 -7.26 -4.85 10.71
C TYR A 349 -7.48 -4.44 12.15
N LEU A 350 -6.85 -5.18 13.03
CA LEU A 350 -6.80 -4.95 14.45
C LEU A 350 -5.34 -5.11 14.87
N HIS A 351 -4.69 -4.05 15.33
CA HIS A 351 -3.36 -4.22 15.92
C HIS A 351 -3.50 -5.02 17.23
N ILE A 352 -2.59 -5.94 17.57
CA ILE A 352 -2.64 -6.73 18.82
C ILE A 352 -2.78 -5.81 20.01
N SER A 353 -2.13 -4.65 19.93
CA SER A 353 -2.24 -3.65 20.98
C SER A 353 -3.65 -3.12 21.16
N GLU A 354 -4.56 -3.15 20.17
CA GLU A 354 -5.97 -2.70 20.25
C GLU A 354 -6.86 -3.59 21.13
N ARG A 355 -6.37 -4.75 21.57
CA ARG A 355 -7.13 -5.66 22.45
C ARG A 355 -7.06 -5.25 23.92
N GLU A 356 -8.20 -5.24 24.57
CA GLU A 356 -8.33 -5.14 26.02
C GLU A 356 -8.19 -6.50 26.68
N SER A 357 -8.90 -7.50 26.15
CA SER A 357 -8.85 -8.88 26.64
C SER A 357 -9.08 -9.86 25.50
N VAL A 358 -8.53 -11.06 25.69
CA VAL A 358 -8.80 -12.22 24.85
C VAL A 358 -9.30 -13.33 25.77
N THR A 359 -10.49 -13.85 25.50
CA THR A 359 -11.04 -15.00 26.23
C THR A 359 -11.38 -16.10 25.23
N THR A 360 -11.16 -17.35 25.61
CA THR A 360 -11.46 -18.50 24.75
C THR A 360 -12.53 -19.38 25.36
N LEU A 361 -13.29 -20.04 24.49
CA LEU A 361 -14.06 -21.23 24.82
C LEU A 361 -13.44 -22.37 24.01
N ASP A 362 -12.48 -23.04 24.64
CA ASP A 362 -11.64 -24.05 23.96
C ASP A 362 -12.46 -25.23 23.44
N GLU A 363 -13.53 -25.61 24.15
CA GLU A 363 -14.45 -26.69 23.74
C GLU A 363 -15.20 -26.39 22.44
N GLU A 364 -15.42 -25.11 22.12
CA GLU A 364 -16.15 -24.67 20.93
C GLU A 364 -15.24 -24.06 19.85
N ASN A 365 -13.93 -24.04 20.10
CA ASN A 365 -12.94 -23.35 19.28
C ASN A 365 -13.24 -21.85 19.07
N ILE A 366 -13.80 -21.19 20.09
CA ILE A 366 -14.20 -19.77 19.99
C ILE A 366 -13.19 -18.89 20.70
N MET A 367 -12.79 -17.82 20.01
CA MET A 367 -12.00 -16.72 20.55
C MET A 367 -12.86 -15.45 20.60
N PHE A 368 -12.90 -14.80 21.75
CA PHE A 368 -13.46 -13.47 21.91
C PHE A 368 -12.33 -12.48 22.10
N ILE A 369 -12.33 -11.42 21.29
CA ILE A 369 -11.44 -10.29 21.43
C ILE A 369 -12.29 -9.09 21.80
N THR A 370 -12.06 -8.54 22.99
CA THR A 370 -12.62 -7.24 23.36
C THR A 370 -11.60 -6.17 23.02
N THR A 371 -11.98 -5.17 22.23
CA THR A 371 -11.13 -4.02 21.91
C THR A 371 -11.40 -2.86 22.89
N PHE A 372 -10.50 -1.88 23.02
CA PHE A 372 -10.75 -0.71 23.90
C PHE A 372 -11.95 0.13 23.49
N LYS A 373 -12.37 0.02 22.22
CA LYS A 373 -13.61 0.63 21.73
C LYS A 373 -14.85 -0.09 22.29
N LYS A 374 -14.66 -1.06 23.18
CA LYS A 374 -15.67 -1.98 23.74
C LYS A 374 -16.36 -2.80 22.66
N GLU A 375 -15.71 -2.96 21.50
CA GLU A 375 -16.18 -3.86 20.46
C GLU A 375 -15.80 -5.27 20.86
N LYS A 376 -16.79 -6.16 20.87
CA LYS A 376 -16.58 -7.59 21.12
C LYS A 376 -16.61 -8.32 19.77
N LEU A 377 -15.44 -8.76 19.35
CA LEU A 377 -15.24 -9.58 18.17
C LEU A 377 -15.26 -11.04 18.61
N GLN A 378 -16.05 -11.87 17.93
CA GLN A 378 -16.09 -13.31 18.15
C GLN A 378 -15.62 -14.01 16.88
N PHE A 379 -14.67 -14.92 17.04
CA PHE A 379 -14.12 -15.76 15.99
C PHE A 379 -14.26 -17.22 16.37
N LYS A 380 -14.99 -18.01 15.60
CA LYS A 380 -15.05 -19.47 15.74
C LYS A 380 -14.12 -20.10 14.71
N LEU A 381 -13.06 -20.75 15.18
CA LEU A 381 -12.06 -21.40 14.34
C LEU A 381 -12.46 -22.85 14.06
N ASN A 382 -12.04 -23.36 12.92
CA ASN A 382 -12.28 -24.76 12.54
C ASN A 382 -11.34 -25.75 13.25
N SER A 383 -10.35 -25.27 14.02
CA SER A 383 -9.34 -26.09 14.69
C SER A 383 -8.88 -25.47 16.01
N SER A 384 -8.78 -26.30 17.05
CA SER A 384 -8.22 -25.93 18.36
C SER A 384 -6.73 -25.59 18.29
N HIS A 385 -6.01 -26.19 17.34
CA HIS A 385 -4.60 -25.87 17.08
C HIS A 385 -4.45 -24.40 16.65
N TYR A 386 -5.28 -23.93 15.72
CA TYR A 386 -5.26 -22.54 15.28
C TYR A 386 -5.70 -21.58 16.38
N LEU A 387 -6.69 -21.97 17.19
CA LEU A 387 -7.09 -21.19 18.37
C LEU A 387 -5.90 -20.96 19.30
N GLN A 388 -5.17 -22.02 19.64
CA GLN A 388 -4.01 -21.92 20.51
C GLN A 388 -2.91 -21.06 19.90
N GLN A 389 -2.62 -21.19 18.60
CA GLN A 389 -1.63 -20.37 17.93
C GLN A 389 -2.00 -18.88 17.94
N PHE A 390 -3.25 -18.54 17.60
CA PHE A 390 -3.71 -17.16 17.66
C PHE A 390 -3.75 -16.60 19.08
N CYS A 391 -4.12 -17.40 20.08
CA CYS A 391 -4.13 -16.96 21.47
C CYS A 391 -2.72 -16.77 22.02
N ARG A 392 -1.75 -17.59 21.60
CA ARG A 392 -0.32 -17.36 21.91
C ARG A 392 0.20 -16.09 21.25
N ALA A 393 -0.08 -15.91 19.96
CA ALA A 393 0.25 -14.71 19.20
C ALA A 393 -0.36 -13.44 19.79
N LEU A 394 -1.58 -13.56 20.33
CA LEU A 394 -2.19 -12.46 21.04
C LEU A 394 -1.56 -12.29 22.41
N SER A 395 -1.28 -13.32 23.22
CA SER A 395 -0.86 -13.20 24.63
C SER A 395 0.24 -12.16 24.93
N PRO A 396 0.11 -11.35 25.99
CA PRO A 396 1.00 -10.20 26.28
C PRO A 396 2.46 -10.54 26.63
N ASN A 397 2.83 -11.83 26.63
CA ASN A 397 4.15 -12.32 27.02
C ASN A 397 4.98 -12.77 25.80
N HIS A 398 4.58 -12.39 24.58
CA HIS A 398 5.28 -12.73 23.35
C HIS A 398 5.52 -11.50 22.47
#